data_AF-A0A923S7L1-F1
#
_entry.id   AF-A0A923S7L1-F1
#
_cell.length_a   1.000
_cell.length_b   1.000
_cell.length_c   1.000
_cell.angle_alpha   90.00
_cell.angle_beta   90.00
_cell.angle_gamma   90.00
#
_symmetry.space_group_name_H-M   'P 1'
#
loop_
_entity.id
_entity.type
_entity.pdbx_description
1 polymer ?
#
loop_
_entity_poly.entity_id
_entity_poly.type
_entity_poly.pdbx_seq_one_letter_code
_entity_poly.pdbx_strand_id
1 'polypeptide(L)'
;MTFTLETPKQSNHSSGSSGSSSSGSSSGSGSSYAVSAPSTKNGDVTVSPKNASKGDRVTVTVTPDKGYELDSLTVKDASGNKLKLTDKGNGKYTFTMPDSKVTVTAEFAEIKAAATFADVPADTYYAKAVEWAVKKGITGGTGNGKFSPDATCTRAQAVTFLWRAAGSPAPKGTAKVPGDVLPGSYCYDAVAWALENSITGGIGGGLFGSGNNCTRGQIVAFLWRDMAE
;
A
#
# COMPACT_ATOMS: atom_id res chain seq x y z
N MET A 1 -3.15 -22.00 -1.50
CA MET A 1 -2.31 -23.11 -0.97
C MET A 1 -2.08 -22.85 0.51
N THR A 2 -2.29 -23.85 1.37
CA THR A 2 -2.23 -23.73 2.84
C THR A 2 -0.95 -24.38 3.36
N PHE A 3 -0.29 -23.83 4.37
CA PHE A 3 0.80 -24.53 5.07
C PHE A 3 0.73 -24.38 6.58
N THR A 4 1.24 -25.38 7.27
CA THR A 4 1.32 -25.44 8.73
C THR A 4 2.75 -25.14 9.14
N LEU A 5 2.96 -24.23 10.08
CA LEU A 5 4.27 -24.06 10.70
C LEU A 5 4.56 -25.28 11.59
N GLU A 6 5.53 -26.09 11.22
CA GLU A 6 5.91 -27.28 11.97
C GLU A 6 7.06 -27.00 12.97
N THR A 7 6.97 -27.73 14.08
CA THR A 7 7.94 -27.77 15.17
C THR A 7 9.18 -28.57 14.76
N PRO A 8 10.41 -28.05 14.89
CA PRO A 8 11.55 -28.95 15.03
C PRO A 8 11.46 -29.68 16.37
N LYS A 9 11.72 -30.99 16.33
CA LYS A 9 11.85 -31.84 17.52
C LYS A 9 13.12 -31.43 18.26
N GLN A 10 13.04 -31.30 19.60
CA GLN A 10 14.21 -31.13 20.46
C GLN A 10 15.27 -32.18 20.11
N SER A 11 16.49 -31.75 19.77
CA SER A 11 17.65 -32.62 19.81
C SER A 11 18.03 -32.84 21.27
N ASN A 12 17.52 -33.91 21.88
CA ASN A 12 18.08 -34.45 23.11
C ASN A 12 19.44 -35.07 22.77
N HIS A 13 20.53 -34.40 23.14
CA HIS A 13 21.84 -35.03 23.19
C HIS A 13 22.00 -35.70 24.56
N SER A 14 22.09 -37.04 24.59
CA SER A 14 22.48 -37.79 25.79
C SER A 14 23.64 -38.74 25.48
N SER A 15 24.83 -38.39 25.96
CA SER A 15 25.94 -39.24 26.40
C SER A 15 27.15 -38.32 26.69
N GLY A 16 27.92 -38.37 27.77
CA GLY A 16 27.91 -39.11 29.03
C GLY A 16 29.11 -38.60 29.88
N SER A 17 28.89 -38.44 31.19
CA SER A 17 29.82 -38.39 32.35
C SER A 17 31.09 -37.51 32.35
N SER A 18 31.11 -36.51 33.26
CA SER A 18 31.89 -36.54 34.52
C SER A 18 31.75 -35.24 35.36
N GLY A 19 31.61 -35.35 36.68
CA GLY A 19 32.12 -34.36 37.66
C GLY A 19 31.22 -33.22 38.18
N SER A 20 30.50 -33.51 39.27
CA SER A 20 30.20 -32.71 40.49
C SER A 20 30.07 -31.16 40.53
N SER A 21 28.95 -30.74 41.15
CA SER A 21 28.70 -29.64 42.13
C SER A 21 28.08 -28.29 41.70
N SER A 22 26.83 -28.12 42.20
CA SER A 22 26.14 -26.93 42.74
C SER A 22 26.11 -25.60 41.97
N SER A 23 24.94 -25.21 41.47
CA SER A 23 24.01 -24.26 42.13
C SER A 23 22.86 -23.92 41.16
N GLY A 24 21.65 -23.84 41.69
CA GLY A 24 20.43 -23.71 40.91
C GLY A 24 20.21 -22.31 40.35
N SER A 25 19.58 -22.26 39.17
CA SER A 25 18.73 -21.15 38.73
C SER A 25 17.70 -21.72 37.76
N SER A 26 16.45 -21.71 38.20
CA SER A 26 15.27 -22.14 37.47
C SER A 26 14.77 -21.07 36.51
N SER A 27 14.03 -21.54 35.50
CA SER A 27 12.86 -20.91 34.87
C SER A 27 13.08 -20.11 33.58
N GLY A 28 12.32 -20.52 32.55
CA GLY A 28 12.12 -19.77 31.31
C GLY A 28 12.35 -20.54 30.01
N SER A 29 11.93 -21.80 29.91
CA SER A 29 11.94 -22.51 28.61
C SER A 29 10.80 -21.96 27.73
N GLY A 30 11.02 -20.78 27.13
CA GLY A 30 10.13 -20.19 26.15
C GLY A 30 10.20 -21.03 24.88
N SER A 31 9.08 -21.63 24.50
CA SER A 31 9.01 -22.38 23.24
C SER A 31 9.02 -21.41 22.06
N SER A 32 10.07 -21.49 21.22
CA SER A 32 10.17 -20.72 19.98
C SER A 32 9.61 -21.55 18.82
N TYR A 33 8.80 -20.93 17.97
CA TYR A 33 8.19 -21.60 16.82
C TYR A 33 8.87 -21.16 15.52
N ALA A 34 9.23 -22.13 14.68
CA ALA A 34 9.78 -21.86 13.36
C ALA A 34 8.72 -21.24 12.45
N VAL A 35 9.10 -20.20 11.72
CA VAL A 35 8.29 -19.45 10.75
C VAL A 35 8.92 -19.65 9.38
N SER A 36 8.24 -20.39 8.50
CA SER A 36 8.66 -20.64 7.12
C SER A 36 7.83 -19.82 6.13
N ALA A 37 8.49 -19.38 5.06
CA ALA A 37 7.86 -18.83 3.85
C ALA A 37 7.10 -19.95 3.09
N PRO A 38 5.90 -19.71 2.54
CA PRO A 38 5.28 -20.63 1.59
C PRO A 38 6.03 -20.65 0.26
N SER A 39 5.91 -21.75 -0.49
CA SER A 39 5.95 -21.68 -1.95
C SER A 39 4.59 -21.19 -2.44
N THR A 40 4.58 -20.01 -3.06
CA THR A 40 3.38 -19.43 -3.65
C THR A 40 3.44 -19.53 -5.17
N LYS A 41 2.30 -19.78 -5.79
CA LYS A 41 2.13 -19.59 -7.23
C LYS A 41 1.78 -18.11 -7.43
N ASN A 42 2.49 -17.43 -8.34
CA ASN A 42 2.20 -16.05 -8.76
C ASN A 42 2.58 -14.94 -7.75
N GLY A 43 3.54 -15.22 -6.89
CA GLY A 43 4.14 -14.25 -5.97
C GLY A 43 5.09 -14.94 -5.00
N ASP A 44 5.73 -14.15 -4.16
CA ASP A 44 6.63 -14.58 -3.09
C ASP A 44 6.13 -14.07 -1.73
N VAL A 45 6.30 -14.87 -0.69
CA VAL A 45 5.95 -14.48 0.68
C VAL A 45 7.09 -14.88 1.60
N THR A 46 7.68 -13.90 2.28
CA THR A 46 8.73 -14.14 3.26
C THR A 46 8.29 -13.74 4.65
N VAL A 47 8.93 -14.34 5.66
CA VAL A 47 8.64 -14.11 7.07
C VAL A 47 9.91 -13.82 7.85
N SER A 48 9.83 -12.89 8.80
CA SER A 48 10.93 -12.53 9.69
C SER A 48 10.39 -12.07 11.06
N PRO A 49 10.95 -12.57 12.19
CA PRO A 49 12.03 -13.55 12.28
C PRO A 49 11.60 -14.97 11.89
N LYS A 50 12.56 -15.83 11.54
CA LYS A 50 12.33 -17.26 11.23
C LYS A 50 12.01 -18.10 12.45
N ASN A 51 12.20 -17.57 13.66
CA ASN A 51 11.77 -18.18 14.91
C ASN A 51 11.17 -17.07 15.78
N ALA A 52 10.01 -17.31 16.37
CA ALA A 52 9.31 -16.35 17.21
C ALA A 52 8.71 -17.06 18.43
N SER A 53 8.84 -16.44 19.60
CA SER A 53 8.19 -16.83 20.85
C SER A 53 6.87 -16.08 21.01
N LYS A 54 6.01 -16.54 21.92
CA LYS A 54 4.76 -15.84 22.27
C LYS A 54 5.03 -14.36 22.59
N GLY A 55 4.26 -13.46 21.98
CA GLY A 55 4.39 -12.02 22.16
C GLY A 55 5.35 -11.36 21.17
N ASP A 56 6.21 -12.13 20.49
CA ASP A 56 7.11 -11.59 19.47
C ASP A 56 6.33 -11.06 18.28
N ARG A 57 6.89 -10.04 17.65
CA ARG A 57 6.31 -9.42 16.48
C ARG A 57 6.90 -10.03 15.22
N VAL A 58 6.06 -10.69 14.43
CA VAL A 58 6.44 -11.31 13.17
C VAL A 58 6.02 -10.41 12.01
N THR A 59 6.92 -10.23 11.05
CA THR A 59 6.69 -9.52 9.79
C THR A 59 6.56 -10.51 8.65
N VAL A 60 5.50 -10.38 7.88
CA VAL A 60 5.24 -11.06 6.62
C VAL A 60 5.45 -10.06 5.50
N THR A 61 6.31 -10.36 4.54
CA THR A 61 6.51 -9.55 3.33
C THR A 61 5.95 -10.31 2.14
N VAL A 62 5.09 -9.65 1.37
CA VAL A 62 4.39 -10.22 0.21
C VAL A 62 4.82 -9.47 -1.04
N THR A 63 5.29 -10.21 -2.04
CA THR A 63 5.74 -9.69 -3.33
C THR A 63 4.98 -10.41 -4.45
N PRO A 64 3.86 -9.87 -4.96
CA PRO A 64 3.15 -10.46 -6.10
C PRO A 64 4.04 -10.53 -7.35
N ASP A 65 3.88 -11.57 -8.17
CA ASP A 65 4.56 -11.66 -9.46
C ASP A 65 3.99 -10.63 -10.45
N LYS A 66 4.73 -10.37 -11.53
CA LYS A 66 4.28 -9.45 -12.58
C LYS A 66 2.94 -9.93 -13.16
N GLY A 67 1.92 -9.07 -13.06
CA GLY A 67 0.58 -9.38 -13.57
C GLY A 67 -0.37 -9.94 -12.52
N TYR A 68 0.05 -9.99 -11.26
CA TYR A 68 -0.75 -10.46 -10.13
C TYR A 68 -0.76 -9.43 -9.00
N GLU A 69 -1.82 -9.48 -8.19
CA GLU A 69 -1.93 -8.72 -6.94
C GLU A 69 -2.30 -9.65 -5.78
N LEU A 70 -2.00 -9.20 -4.55
CA LEU A 70 -2.41 -9.93 -3.36
C LEU A 70 -3.94 -9.83 -3.23
N ASP A 71 -4.62 -10.96 -3.35
CA ASP A 71 -6.07 -11.08 -3.20
C ASP A 71 -6.45 -11.23 -1.72
N SER A 72 -5.78 -12.15 -1.03
CA SER A 72 -6.03 -12.38 0.39
C SER A 72 -4.74 -12.71 1.15
N LEU A 73 -4.62 -12.18 2.37
CA LEU A 73 -3.61 -12.60 3.34
C LEU A 73 -4.30 -12.92 4.66
N THR A 74 -4.14 -14.16 5.11
CA THR A 74 -4.70 -14.64 6.37
C THR A 74 -3.61 -15.27 7.23
N VAL A 75 -3.59 -14.97 8.52
CA VAL A 75 -2.80 -15.70 9.52
C VAL A 75 -3.78 -16.33 10.50
N LYS A 76 -3.68 -17.65 10.73
CA LYS A 76 -4.53 -18.40 11.67
C LYS A 76 -3.70 -19.07 12.75
N ASP A 77 -4.25 -19.22 13.95
CA ASP A 77 -3.64 -20.00 15.02
C ASP A 77 -3.89 -21.52 14.81
N ALA A 78 -3.35 -22.34 15.71
CA ALA A 78 -3.53 -23.80 15.67
C ALA A 78 -5.00 -24.25 15.83
N SER A 79 -5.87 -23.39 16.36
CA SER A 79 -7.31 -23.64 16.50
C SER A 79 -8.11 -23.16 15.28
N GLY A 80 -7.43 -22.54 14.31
CA GLY A 80 -8.04 -21.96 13.11
C GLY A 80 -8.58 -20.54 13.28
N ASN A 81 -8.37 -19.89 14.44
CA ASN A 81 -8.79 -18.51 14.66
C ASN A 81 -7.91 -17.55 13.87
N LYS A 82 -8.51 -16.53 13.25
CA LYS A 82 -7.76 -15.52 12.51
C LYS A 82 -7.04 -14.57 13.47
N LEU A 83 -5.73 -14.40 13.27
CA LEU A 83 -4.94 -13.38 13.95
C LEU A 83 -5.15 -12.02 13.29
N LYS A 84 -5.13 -10.98 14.11
CA LYS A 84 -5.15 -9.59 13.63
C LYS A 84 -3.82 -9.26 12.95
N LEU A 85 -3.89 -8.85 11.69
CA LEU A 85 -2.77 -8.30 10.94
C LEU A 85 -2.79 -6.77 11.01
N THR A 86 -1.60 -6.19 11.09
CA THR A 86 -1.38 -4.74 10.91
C THR A 86 -0.61 -4.53 9.62
N ASP A 87 -1.24 -3.87 8.65
CA ASP A 87 -0.60 -3.42 7.42
C ASP A 87 0.41 -2.29 7.72
N LYS A 88 1.61 -2.40 7.15
CA LYS A 88 2.70 -1.44 7.26
C LYS A 88 3.04 -0.77 5.93
N GLY A 89 2.28 -1.05 4.87
CA GLY A 89 2.54 -0.60 3.51
C GLY A 89 3.64 -1.41 2.83
N ASN A 90 3.83 -1.17 1.53
CA ASN A 90 4.89 -1.77 0.72
C ASN A 90 4.96 -3.31 0.83
N GLY A 91 3.79 -3.96 0.87
CA GLY A 91 3.68 -5.42 0.94
C GLY A 91 4.05 -6.02 2.31
N LYS A 92 4.23 -5.20 3.35
CA LYS A 92 4.62 -5.68 4.69
C LYS A 92 3.44 -5.69 5.65
N TYR A 93 3.25 -6.84 6.30
CA TYR A 93 2.21 -7.08 7.29
C TYR A 93 2.83 -7.60 8.56
N THR A 94 2.19 -7.34 9.70
CA THR A 94 2.72 -7.76 10.99
C THR A 94 1.65 -8.33 11.91
N PHE A 95 2.01 -9.33 12.69
CA PHE A 95 1.16 -9.91 13.73
C PHE A 95 1.99 -10.22 14.97
N THR A 96 1.31 -10.44 16.09
CA THR A 96 1.91 -10.88 17.35
C THR A 96 1.79 -12.40 17.44
N MET A 97 2.91 -13.07 17.68
CA MET A 97 2.97 -14.52 17.75
C MET A 97 2.16 -15.03 18.97
N PRO A 98 1.21 -15.95 18.78
CA PRO A 98 0.47 -16.54 19.88
C PRO A 98 1.32 -17.62 20.56
N ASP A 99 0.78 -18.21 21.62
CA ASP A 99 1.38 -19.36 22.32
C ASP A 99 1.12 -20.69 21.57
N SER A 100 1.15 -20.62 20.24
CA SER A 100 0.80 -21.74 19.38
C SER A 100 1.39 -21.56 18.00
N LYS A 101 1.38 -22.66 17.24
CA LYS A 101 1.65 -22.63 15.81
C LYS A 101 0.68 -21.67 15.10
N VAL A 102 1.16 -21.07 14.02
CA VAL A 102 0.32 -20.29 13.10
C VAL A 102 0.43 -20.82 11.69
N THR A 103 -0.56 -20.50 10.86
CA THR A 103 -0.59 -20.77 9.43
C THR A 103 -0.76 -19.45 8.72
N VAL A 104 0.21 -19.08 7.87
CA VAL A 104 0.08 -17.93 6.97
C VAL A 104 -0.47 -18.46 5.64
N THR A 105 -1.42 -17.77 5.04
CA THR A 105 -1.98 -18.12 3.73
C THR A 105 -2.09 -16.84 2.92
N ALA A 106 -1.44 -16.83 1.75
CA ALA A 106 -1.55 -15.76 0.78
C ALA A 106 -2.13 -16.32 -0.52
N GLU A 107 -3.06 -15.59 -1.10
CA GLU A 107 -3.65 -15.88 -2.40
C GLU A 107 -3.39 -14.70 -3.31
N PHE A 108 -2.98 -14.99 -4.54
CA PHE A 108 -2.71 -13.99 -5.56
C PHE A 108 -3.74 -14.14 -6.67
N ALA A 109 -4.38 -13.04 -7.03
CA ALA A 109 -5.25 -12.98 -8.19
C ALA A 109 -4.45 -12.43 -9.37
N GLU A 110 -4.71 -12.96 -10.56
CA GLU A 110 -4.33 -12.25 -11.78
C GLU A 110 -4.94 -10.85 -11.69
N ILE A 111 -4.15 -9.84 -12.02
CA ILE A 111 -4.65 -8.50 -12.27
C ILE A 111 -5.54 -8.63 -13.50
N LYS A 112 -6.81 -8.95 -13.28
CA LYS A 112 -7.86 -8.65 -14.24
C LYS A 112 -7.88 -7.15 -14.29
N ALA A 113 -7.35 -6.60 -15.38
CA ALA A 113 -7.61 -5.23 -15.75
C ALA A 113 -9.13 -5.11 -15.79
N ALA A 114 -9.73 -4.62 -14.70
CA ALA A 114 -11.06 -4.07 -14.78
C ALA A 114 -10.86 -2.90 -15.74
N ALA A 115 -11.21 -3.12 -17.02
CA ALA A 115 -11.26 -2.09 -18.03
C ALA A 115 -12.28 -1.07 -17.52
N THR A 116 -11.80 -0.16 -16.67
CA THR A 116 -12.63 0.83 -16.00
C THR A 116 -13.09 1.84 -17.04
N PHE A 117 -12.28 1.99 -18.11
CA PHE A 117 -12.52 2.87 -19.21
C PHE A 117 -12.42 2.11 -20.53
N ALA A 118 -13.35 2.38 -21.44
CA ALA A 118 -13.43 1.73 -22.74
C ALA A 118 -12.27 2.11 -23.68
N ASP A 119 -11.60 3.22 -23.42
CA ASP A 119 -10.49 3.78 -24.20
C ASP A 119 -9.11 3.50 -23.57
N VAL A 120 -9.02 2.51 -22.67
CA VAL A 120 -7.75 2.06 -22.08
C VAL A 120 -7.56 0.56 -22.34
N PRO A 121 -6.99 0.18 -23.49
CA PRO A 121 -6.66 -1.22 -23.77
C PRO A 121 -5.59 -1.75 -22.80
N ALA A 122 -5.76 -3.01 -22.37
CA ALA A 122 -4.96 -3.61 -21.30
C ALA A 122 -3.46 -3.77 -21.62
N ASP A 123 -3.09 -3.76 -22.90
CA ASP A 123 -1.72 -3.90 -23.39
C ASP A 123 -0.99 -2.55 -23.59
N THR A 124 -1.65 -1.43 -23.30
CA THR A 124 -1.03 -0.10 -23.39
C THR A 124 -0.06 0.17 -22.24
N TYR A 125 0.97 0.98 -22.51
CA TYR A 125 2.01 1.30 -21.51
C TYR A 125 1.47 2.02 -20.27
N TYR A 126 0.33 2.70 -20.37
CA TYR A 126 -0.31 3.42 -19.28
C TYR A 126 -1.43 2.62 -18.57
N ALA A 127 -1.86 1.47 -19.09
CA ALA A 127 -3.01 0.73 -18.55
C ALA A 127 -2.90 0.48 -17.03
N LYS A 128 -1.75 -0.03 -16.58
CA LYS A 128 -1.49 -0.30 -15.16
C LYS A 128 -1.45 0.97 -14.31
N ALA A 129 -0.96 2.07 -14.86
CA ALA A 129 -0.92 3.35 -14.15
C ALA A 129 -2.32 3.93 -13.99
N VAL A 130 -3.17 3.82 -15.02
CA VAL A 130 -4.58 4.23 -14.95
C VAL A 130 -5.33 3.38 -13.93
N GLU A 131 -5.17 2.06 -13.97
CA GLU A 131 -5.81 1.15 -13.02
C GLU A 131 -5.39 1.46 -11.57
N TRP A 132 -4.09 1.67 -11.32
CA TRP A 132 -3.60 2.10 -10.02
C TRP A 132 -4.23 3.42 -9.58
N ALA A 133 -4.30 4.41 -10.49
CA ALA A 133 -4.89 5.71 -10.19
C ALA A 133 -6.38 5.60 -9.85
N VAL A 134 -7.14 4.73 -10.52
CA VAL A 134 -8.54 4.43 -10.19
C VAL A 134 -8.64 3.77 -8.81
N LYS A 135 -7.86 2.72 -8.55
CA LYS A 135 -7.84 2.00 -7.26
C LYS A 135 -7.49 2.93 -6.09
N LYS A 136 -6.64 3.92 -6.32
CA LYS A 136 -6.26 4.95 -5.33
C LYS A 136 -7.22 6.14 -5.26
N GLY A 137 -8.27 6.18 -6.08
CA GLY A 137 -9.23 7.29 -6.13
C GLY A 137 -8.64 8.58 -6.71
N ILE A 138 -7.51 8.51 -7.42
CA ILE A 138 -6.82 9.66 -8.02
C ILE A 138 -7.57 10.17 -9.25
N THR A 139 -8.19 9.26 -10.00
CA THR A 139 -8.97 9.61 -11.20
C THR A 139 -10.26 8.82 -11.30
N GLY A 140 -11.30 9.50 -11.80
CA GLY A 140 -12.56 8.90 -12.24
C GLY A 140 -12.73 8.97 -13.76
N GLY A 141 -11.68 9.36 -14.49
CA GLY A 141 -11.73 9.60 -15.94
C GLY A 141 -12.32 10.96 -16.29
N THR A 142 -12.70 11.11 -17.56
CA THR A 142 -13.25 12.34 -18.15
C THR A 142 -14.77 12.27 -18.35
N GLY A 143 -15.41 11.18 -17.90
CA GLY A 143 -16.83 10.91 -18.07
C GLY A 143 -17.12 9.90 -19.18
N ASN A 144 -18.38 9.47 -19.30
CA ASN A 144 -18.85 8.51 -20.32
C ASN A 144 -18.03 7.21 -20.41
N GLY A 145 -17.50 6.73 -19.28
CA GLY A 145 -16.65 5.53 -19.24
C GLY A 145 -15.31 5.69 -19.99
N LYS A 146 -14.77 6.91 -20.06
CA LYS A 146 -13.49 7.22 -20.71
C LYS A 146 -12.45 7.79 -19.76
N PHE A 147 -11.19 7.48 -20.04
CA PHE A 147 -10.02 8.11 -19.41
C PHE A 147 -9.44 9.24 -20.27
N SER A 148 -9.52 9.12 -21.60
CA SER A 148 -8.92 10.03 -22.58
C SER A 148 -7.38 10.15 -22.46
N PRO A 149 -6.64 9.03 -22.61
CA PRO A 149 -5.20 8.96 -22.31
C PRO A 149 -4.33 9.93 -23.12
N ASP A 150 -4.73 10.21 -24.37
CA ASP A 150 -3.96 11.08 -25.28
C ASP A 150 -4.45 12.55 -25.25
N ALA A 151 -5.46 12.87 -24.44
CA ALA A 151 -5.93 14.24 -24.29
C ALA A 151 -4.93 15.08 -23.48
N THR A 152 -4.79 16.36 -23.84
CA THR A 152 -4.00 17.29 -23.03
C THR A 152 -4.69 17.52 -21.69
N CYS A 153 -3.96 17.31 -20.59
CA CYS A 153 -4.47 17.61 -19.26
C CYS A 153 -4.66 19.11 -19.06
N THR A 154 -5.81 19.48 -18.51
CA THR A 154 -6.08 20.83 -18.01
C THR A 154 -5.34 21.09 -16.70
N ARG A 155 -5.15 22.36 -16.34
CA ARG A 155 -4.58 22.75 -15.05
C ARG A 155 -5.39 22.21 -13.88
N ALA A 156 -6.73 22.25 -13.97
CA ALA A 156 -7.61 21.71 -12.95
C ALA A 156 -7.42 20.19 -12.78
N GLN A 157 -7.31 19.42 -13.87
CA GLN A 157 -7.04 17.98 -13.78
C GLN A 157 -5.68 17.68 -13.14
N ALA A 158 -4.62 18.40 -13.54
CA ALA A 158 -3.28 18.21 -12.99
C ALA A 158 -3.24 18.43 -11.46
N VAL A 159 -3.82 19.54 -10.99
CA VAL A 159 -3.90 19.84 -9.54
C VAL A 159 -4.81 18.85 -8.81
N THR A 160 -5.91 18.43 -9.43
CA THR A 160 -6.82 17.44 -8.83
C THR A 160 -6.16 16.08 -8.65
N PHE A 161 -5.33 15.64 -9.60
CA PHE A 161 -4.57 14.40 -9.46
C PHE A 161 -3.58 14.48 -8.30
N LEU A 162 -2.84 15.58 -8.15
CA LEU A 162 -1.93 15.80 -7.03
C LEU A 162 -2.67 15.77 -5.68
N TRP A 163 -3.74 16.55 -5.56
CA TRP A 163 -4.55 16.60 -4.34
C TRP A 163 -5.09 15.23 -3.93
N ARG A 164 -5.62 14.46 -4.89
CA ARG A 164 -6.12 13.10 -4.59
C ARG A 164 -4.99 12.13 -4.27
N ALA A 165 -3.85 12.24 -4.93
CA ALA A 165 -2.66 11.45 -4.62
C ALA A 165 -2.15 11.74 -3.19
N ALA A 166 -2.29 12.98 -2.71
CA ALA A 166 -2.01 13.39 -1.34
C ALA A 166 -3.08 12.95 -0.31
N GLY A 167 -4.10 12.18 -0.74
CA GLY A 167 -5.16 11.68 0.15
C GLY A 167 -6.38 12.58 0.26
N SER A 168 -6.55 13.54 -0.66
CA SER A 168 -7.66 14.50 -0.68
C SER A 168 -7.84 15.28 0.63
N PRO A 169 -6.77 15.88 1.20
CA PRO A 169 -6.87 16.65 2.45
C PRO A 169 -7.86 17.80 2.31
N ALA A 170 -8.71 17.98 3.32
CA ALA A 170 -9.66 19.08 3.35
C ALA A 170 -8.91 20.43 3.41
N PRO A 171 -9.26 21.42 2.55
CA PRO A 171 -8.69 22.75 2.63
C PRO A 171 -9.08 23.44 3.95
N LYS A 172 -8.18 24.27 4.47
CA LYS A 172 -8.31 24.96 5.77
C LYS A 172 -9.05 26.29 5.67
N GLY A 173 -9.35 26.75 4.45
CA GLY A 173 -9.95 28.05 4.16
C GLY A 173 -8.98 29.22 4.32
N THR A 174 -7.66 29.00 4.26
CA THR A 174 -6.65 30.04 4.51
C THR A 174 -6.26 30.82 3.24
N ALA A 175 -6.63 30.32 2.05
CA ALA A 175 -6.41 31.00 0.79
C ALA A 175 -7.74 31.30 0.07
N LYS A 176 -7.82 32.46 -0.58
CA LYS A 176 -8.97 32.83 -1.41
C LYS A 176 -8.92 32.08 -2.74
N VAL A 177 -9.92 31.25 -3.00
CA VAL A 177 -10.09 30.58 -4.30
C VAL A 177 -10.46 31.61 -5.39
N PRO A 178 -9.75 31.62 -6.54
CA PRO A 178 -10.09 32.44 -7.71
C PRO A 178 -11.54 32.27 -8.19
N GLY A 179 -12.14 33.37 -8.67
CA GLY A 179 -13.56 33.40 -9.03
C GLY A 179 -13.94 32.54 -10.24
N ASP A 180 -12.97 32.13 -11.05
CA ASP A 180 -13.14 31.20 -12.17
C ASP A 180 -13.12 29.72 -11.75
N VAL A 181 -13.05 29.44 -10.45
CA VAL A 181 -13.26 28.12 -9.86
C VAL A 181 -14.52 28.17 -9.00
N LEU A 182 -15.62 27.68 -9.57
CA LEU A 182 -16.93 27.76 -8.91
C LEU A 182 -17.01 26.79 -7.71
N PRO A 183 -17.57 27.21 -6.56
CA PRO A 183 -17.89 26.31 -5.46
C PRO A 183 -18.72 25.11 -5.93
N GLY A 184 -18.38 23.91 -5.43
CA GLY A 184 -19.01 22.65 -5.83
C GLY A 184 -18.50 22.06 -7.15
N SER A 185 -17.63 22.75 -7.88
CA SER A 185 -16.92 22.13 -9.01
C SER A 185 -15.97 21.04 -8.52
N TYR A 186 -15.71 20.04 -9.37
CA TYR A 186 -14.92 18.86 -9.00
C TYR A 186 -13.49 19.18 -8.54
N CYS A 187 -12.95 20.34 -8.93
CA CYS A 187 -11.60 20.78 -8.60
C CYS A 187 -11.56 21.84 -7.52
N TYR A 188 -12.70 22.31 -6.97
CA TYR A 188 -12.73 23.44 -6.04
C TYR A 188 -11.83 23.21 -4.83
N ASP A 189 -12.03 22.10 -4.12
CA ASP A 189 -11.24 21.77 -2.92
C ASP A 189 -9.77 21.51 -3.25
N ALA A 190 -9.50 20.90 -4.41
CA ALA A 190 -8.13 20.67 -4.88
C ALA A 190 -7.39 21.99 -5.14
N VAL A 191 -8.07 22.96 -5.77
CA VAL A 191 -7.50 24.29 -6.03
C VAL A 191 -7.32 25.05 -4.72
N ALA A 192 -8.30 25.01 -3.82
CA ALA A 192 -8.20 25.62 -2.49
C ALA A 192 -6.97 25.07 -1.75
N TRP A 193 -6.86 23.74 -1.63
CA TRP A 193 -5.72 23.09 -0.99
C TRP A 193 -4.38 23.46 -1.67
N ALA A 194 -4.34 23.48 -3.00
CA ALA A 194 -3.11 23.80 -3.73
C ALA A 194 -2.67 25.26 -3.54
N LEU A 195 -3.61 26.19 -3.39
CA LEU A 195 -3.30 27.59 -3.06
C LEU A 195 -2.76 27.71 -1.63
N GLU A 196 -3.37 27.02 -0.67
CA GLU A 196 -2.95 27.04 0.74
C GLU A 196 -1.56 26.48 0.95
N ASN A 197 -1.21 25.43 0.21
CA ASN A 197 0.11 24.79 0.25
C ASN A 197 1.09 25.42 -0.75
N SER A 198 0.75 26.56 -1.35
CA SER A 198 1.59 27.29 -2.31
C SER A 198 2.05 26.46 -3.53
N ILE A 199 1.33 25.40 -3.88
CA ILE A 199 1.59 24.54 -5.06
C ILE A 199 1.36 25.34 -6.35
N THR A 200 0.39 26.25 -6.34
CA THR A 200 0.05 27.13 -7.45
C THR A 200 -0.39 28.50 -6.95
N GLY A 201 -0.07 29.56 -7.70
CA GLY A 201 -0.58 30.92 -7.49
C GLY A 201 -1.64 31.34 -8.52
N GLY A 202 -2.14 30.41 -9.34
CA GLY A 202 -3.01 30.74 -10.48
C GLY A 202 -2.22 31.14 -11.73
N ILE A 203 -2.84 31.95 -12.59
CA ILE A 203 -2.25 32.46 -13.85
C ILE A 203 -2.08 34.00 -13.85
N GLY A 204 -2.28 34.64 -12.70
CA GLY A 204 -2.35 36.10 -12.60
C GLY A 204 -3.77 36.64 -12.80
N GLY A 205 -3.97 37.94 -12.53
CA GLY A 205 -5.28 38.60 -12.70
C GLY A 205 -6.40 38.08 -11.79
N GLY A 206 -6.08 37.35 -10.72
CA GLY A 206 -7.06 36.73 -9.83
C GLY A 206 -7.74 35.49 -10.42
N LEU A 207 -7.13 34.84 -11.41
CA LEU A 207 -7.65 33.65 -12.10
C LEU A 207 -6.79 32.41 -11.83
N PHE A 208 -7.43 31.25 -11.75
CA PHE A 208 -6.76 29.95 -11.71
C PHE A 208 -6.48 29.38 -13.12
N GLY A 209 -7.40 29.61 -14.06
CA GLY A 209 -7.36 29.08 -15.42
C GLY A 209 -7.70 27.59 -15.49
N SER A 210 -8.80 27.15 -14.85
CA SER A 210 -9.18 25.73 -14.69
C SER A 210 -9.09 24.92 -15.99
N GLY A 211 -9.66 25.45 -17.08
CA GLY A 211 -9.74 24.77 -18.37
C GLY A 211 -8.51 24.95 -19.27
N ASN A 212 -7.52 25.74 -18.87
CA ASN A 212 -6.34 25.96 -19.70
C ASN A 212 -5.47 24.70 -19.72
N ASN A 213 -4.79 24.46 -20.85
CA ASN A 213 -3.78 23.41 -20.97
C ASN A 213 -2.71 23.56 -19.88
N CYS A 214 -2.37 22.46 -19.21
CA CYS A 214 -1.28 22.44 -18.26
C CYS A 214 0.03 22.15 -19.01
N THR A 215 0.93 23.12 -19.08
CA THR A 215 2.21 22.91 -19.78
C THR A 215 3.11 21.98 -18.99
N ARG A 216 4.06 21.31 -19.66
CA ARG A 216 5.07 20.48 -19.00
C ARG A 216 5.80 21.22 -17.87
N GLY A 217 6.10 22.51 -18.06
CA GLY A 217 6.73 23.35 -17.04
C GLY A 217 5.82 23.57 -15.82
N GLN A 218 4.51 23.77 -16.03
CA GLN A 218 3.56 23.88 -14.92
C GLN A 218 3.43 22.58 -14.14
N ILE A 219 3.36 21.43 -14.84
CA ILE A 219 3.30 20.11 -14.20
C ILE A 219 4.51 19.90 -13.29
N VAL A 220 5.73 20.16 -13.79
CA VAL A 220 6.96 20.00 -12.99
C VAL A 220 7.02 21.02 -11.85
N ALA A 221 6.54 22.25 -12.05
CA ALA A 221 6.49 23.24 -10.97
C ALA A 221 5.50 22.84 -9.85
N PHE A 222 4.35 22.26 -10.19
CA PHE A 222 3.41 21.75 -9.19
C PHE A 222 4.01 20.59 -8.40
N LEU A 223 4.62 19.61 -9.11
CA LEU A 223 5.31 18.48 -8.49
C LEU A 223 6.43 18.93 -7.55
N TRP A 224 7.25 19.89 -7.97
CA TRP A 224 8.35 20.39 -7.15
C TRP A 224 7.83 21.08 -5.89
N ARG A 225 6.82 21.94 -5.99
CA ARG A 225 6.27 22.64 -4.81
C ARG A 225 5.48 21.73 -3.85
N ASP A 226 4.94 20.63 -4.36
CA ASP A 226 4.25 19.64 -3.53
C ASP A 226 5.23 18.73 -2.78
N MET A 227 6.38 18.42 -3.38
CA MET A 227 7.32 17.40 -2.86
C MET A 227 8.63 17.94 -2.28
N ALA A 228 9.03 19.18 -2.60
CA ALA A 228 10.26 19.77 -2.08
C ALA A 228 9.98 20.53 -0.79
N GLU A 229 10.75 20.20 0.26
CA GLU A 229 10.74 20.87 1.57
C GLU A 229 11.29 22.30 1.51
#